data_AF-A0A2V8V0B0-F1
#
_entry.id   AF-A0A2V8V0B0-F1
#
_cell.length_a   1.000
_cell.length_b   1.000
_cell.length_c   1.000
_cell.angle_alpha   90.00
_cell.angle_beta   90.00
_cell.angle_gamma   90.00
#
_symmetry.space_group_name_H-M   'P 1'
#
loop_
_entity.id
_entity.type
_entity.pdbx_description
1 polymer ?
#
loop_
_entity_poly.entity_id
_entity_poly.type
_entity_poly.pdbx_seq_one_letter_code
_entity_poly.pdbx_strand_id
1 'polypeptide(L)'
;MFRTVRFGIAKAHGQAEMMEFNYLAEKRAITRDASGRYAVDYAHIPGAVSDLAKEFLEIEATGNRQRAESWFSRYDRMPPAPSKIKC
;
A
#
# COMPACT_ATOMS: atom_id res chain seq x y z
N MET A 1 5.84 6.63 -0.26
CA MET A 1 5.15 6.01 0.89
C MET A 1 5.24 6.83 2.19
N PHE A 2 6.17 6.57 3.11
CA PHE A 2 6.11 7.13 4.48
C PHE A 2 6.15 8.66 4.58
N ARG A 3 6.93 9.32 3.71
CA ARG A 3 6.94 10.80 3.63
C ARG A 3 5.57 11.34 3.21
N THR A 4 4.92 10.69 2.25
CA THR A 4 3.62 11.11 1.70
C THR A 4 2.52 10.94 2.75
N VAL A 5 2.50 9.80 3.45
CA VAL A 5 1.54 9.50 4.52
C VAL A 5 1.61 10.49 5.68
N ARG A 6 2.79 11.06 5.97
CA ARG A 6 2.93 12.11 7.02
C ARG A 6 2.17 13.39 6.69
N PHE A 7 1.86 13.67 5.43
CA PHE A 7 0.99 14.79 5.04
C PHE A 7 -0.51 14.49 5.26
N GLY A 8 -0.83 13.27 5.71
CA GLY A 8 -2.18 12.80 6.01
C GLY A 8 -2.74 11.89 4.91
N ILE A 9 -3.49 10.87 5.34
CA ILE A 9 -4.23 9.96 4.44
C ILE A 9 -5.55 10.54 3.95
N ALA A 10 -5.97 11.70 4.47
CA ALA A 10 -7.19 12.40 4.03
C ALA A 10 -7.08 13.01 2.62
N LYS A 11 -5.89 13.00 2.02
CA LYS A 11 -5.65 13.42 0.63
C LYS A 11 -5.43 12.20 -0.24
N ALA A 12 -5.93 12.24 -1.47
CA ALA A 12 -5.86 11.13 -2.42
C ALA A 12 -4.46 10.49 -2.54
N HIS A 13 -3.39 11.29 -2.59
CA HIS A 13 -2.02 10.76 -2.65
C HIS A 13 -1.60 10.03 -1.38
N GLY A 14 -1.92 10.55 -0.20
CA GLY A 14 -1.62 9.89 1.07
C GLY A 14 -2.43 8.60 1.25
N GLN A 15 -3.67 8.61 0.80
CA GLN A 15 -4.56 7.45 0.75
C GLN A 15 -4.01 6.36 -0.19
N ALA A 16 -3.65 6.74 -1.42
CA ALA A 16 -3.07 5.81 -2.41
C ALA A 16 -1.78 5.15 -1.90
N GLU A 17 -0.89 5.93 -1.31
CA GLU A 17 0.37 5.44 -0.74
C GLU A 17 0.15 4.53 0.47
N MET A 18 -0.94 4.71 1.22
CA MET A 18 -1.34 3.79 2.29
C MET A 18 -1.87 2.48 1.73
N MET A 19 -2.70 2.55 0.69
CA MET A 19 -3.22 1.36 0.02
C MET A 19 -2.09 0.53 -0.61
N GLU A 20 -1.15 1.18 -1.30
CA GLU A 20 0.05 0.55 -1.85
C GLU A 20 0.86 -0.13 -0.74
N PHE A 21 1.10 0.56 0.38
CA PHE A 21 1.87 0.00 1.49
C PHE A 21 1.21 -1.25 2.07
N ASN A 22 -0.10 -1.19 2.32
CA ASN A 22 -0.85 -2.33 2.86
C ASN A 22 -0.87 -3.52 1.90
N TYR A 23 -1.00 -3.28 0.60
CA TYR A 23 -0.91 -4.33 -0.40
C TYR A 23 0.47 -4.99 -0.41
N LEU A 24 1.54 -4.19 -0.47
CA LEU A 24 2.92 -4.72 -0.49
C LEU A 24 3.27 -5.45 0.81
N ALA A 25 2.74 -5.01 1.94
CA ALA A 25 2.87 -5.69 3.22
C ALA A 25 2.13 -7.05 3.23
N GLU A 26 0.90 -7.11 2.69
CA GLU A 26 0.14 -8.36 2.54
C GLU A 26 0.90 -9.37 1.66
N LYS A 27 1.54 -8.89 0.59
CA LYS A 27 2.38 -9.70 -0.30
C LYS A 27 3.75 -10.07 0.27
N ARG A 28 4.07 -9.65 1.50
CA ARG A 28 5.40 -9.77 2.13
C ARG A 28 6.54 -9.13 1.34
N ALA A 29 6.21 -8.25 0.39
CA ALA A 29 7.18 -7.49 -0.37
C ALA A 29 7.77 -6.32 0.45
N ILE A 30 7.01 -5.83 1.42
CA ILE A 30 7.50 -4.99 2.51
C ILE A 30 7.29 -5.74 3.83
N THR A 31 8.32 -5.82 4.64
CA THR A 31 8.27 -6.46 5.96
C THR A 31 8.69 -5.48 7.05
N ARG A 32 8.29 -5.76 8.30
CA ARG A 32 8.69 -4.98 9.47
C ARG A 32 9.42 -5.89 10.45
N ASP A 33 10.64 -5.52 10.83
CA ASP A 33 11.42 -6.26 11.80
C ASP A 33 10.99 -5.95 13.26
N ALA A 34 11.53 -6.70 14.21
CA ALA A 34 11.25 -6.50 15.64
C ALA A 34 11.77 -5.13 16.17
N SER A 35 12.75 -4.52 15.49
CA SER A 35 13.22 -3.16 15.82
C SER A 35 12.27 -2.07 15.32
N GLY A 36 11.28 -2.46 14.51
CA GLY A 36 10.26 -1.60 13.96
C GLY A 36 10.64 -0.93 12.64
N ARG A 37 11.77 -1.30 12.04
CA ARG A 37 12.19 -0.83 10.72
C ARG A 37 11.50 -1.66 9.63
N TYR A 38 11.27 -1.00 8.50
CA TYR A 38 10.74 -1.64 7.31
C TYR A 38 11.87 -2.04 6.37
N ALA A 39 11.73 -3.20 5.73
CA ALA A 39 12.65 -3.71 4.73
C ALA A 39 11.87 -4.16 3.49
N VAL A 40 12.52 -4.04 2.32
CA VAL A 40 12.01 -4.56 1.06
C VAL A 40 12.53 -5.99 0.87
N ASP A 41 11.63 -6.91 0.54
CA ASP A 41 12.00 -8.23 0.05
C ASP A 41 12.20 -8.15 -1.47
N TYR A 42 13.47 -8.18 -1.89
CA TYR A 42 13.84 -8.04 -3.30
C TYR A 42 13.41 -9.22 -4.18
N ALA A 43 13.12 -10.39 -3.60
CA ALA A 43 12.60 -11.53 -4.36
C ALA A 43 11.11 -11.34 -4.66
N HIS A 44 10.36 -10.78 -3.72
CA HIS A 44 8.90 -10.64 -3.83
C HIS A 44 8.45 -9.31 -4.44
N ILE A 45 9.24 -8.24 -4.32
CA ILE A 45 8.82 -6.90 -4.77
C ILE A 45 8.49 -6.80 -6.28
N PRO A 46 9.21 -7.43 -7.23
CA PRO A 46 8.90 -7.24 -8.65
C PRO A 46 7.54 -7.84 -9.01
N GLY A 47 7.23 -9.02 -8.47
CA GLY A 47 5.93 -9.69 -8.68
C GLY A 47 4.79 -8.89 -8.05
N ALA A 48 4.96 -8.43 -6.81
CA ALA A 48 3.94 -7.64 -6.13
C ALA A 48 3.63 -6.31 -6.85
N VAL A 49 4.66 -5.60 -7.34
CA VAL A 49 4.47 -4.36 -8.11
C VAL A 49 3.79 -4.64 -9.46
N SER A 50 4.18 -5.72 -10.15
CA SER A 50 3.54 -6.12 -11.40
C SER A 50 2.06 -6.44 -11.22
N ASP A 51 1.71 -7.19 -10.17
CA ASP A 51 0.33 -7.55 -9.86
C ASP A 51 -0.50 -6.31 -9.48
N LEU A 52 0.08 -5.39 -8.71
CA LEU A 52 -0.55 -4.13 -8.33
C LEU A 52 -0.85 -3.25 -9.56
N ALA A 53 0.15 -3.08 -10.44
CA ALA A 53 -0.02 -2.31 -11.67
C ALA A 53 -1.10 -2.92 -12.56
N LYS A 54 -1.11 -4.25 -12.70
CA LYS A 54 -2.15 -4.96 -13.45
C LYS A 54 -3.55 -4.71 -12.87
N GLU A 55 -3.71 -4.79 -11.56
CA GLU A 55 -5.01 -4.53 -10.90
C GLU A 55 -5.53 -3.13 -11.24
N PHE A 56 -4.70 -2.10 -11.11
CA PHE A 56 -5.10 -0.72 -11.40
C PHE A 56 -5.38 -0.48 -12.88
N LEU A 57 -4.52 -0.98 -13.77
CA LEU A 57 -4.73 -0.85 -15.21
C LEU A 57 -5.99 -1.58 -15.68
N GLU A 58 -6.34 -2.73 -15.10
CA GLU A 58 -7.61 -3.41 -15.40
C GLU A 58 -8.84 -2.62 -14.91
N ILE A 59 -8.77 -2.06 -13.70
CA ILE A 59 -9.85 -1.20 -13.16
C ILE A 59 -10.06 0.02 -14.07
N GLU A 60 -8.98 0.69 -14.45
CA GLU A 60 -9.01 1.89 -15.29
C GLU A 60 -9.49 1.58 -16.71
N ALA A 61 -8.95 0.53 -17.34
CA ALA A 61 -9.30 0.16 -18.72
C ALA A 61 -10.77 -0.27 -18.86
N THR A 62 -11.35 -0.86 -17.82
CA THR A 62 -12.75 -1.31 -17.82
C THR A 62 -13.72 -0.28 -17.24
N GLY A 63 -13.22 0.78 -16.59
CA GLY A 63 -14.04 1.72 -15.83
C GLY A 63 -14.77 1.08 -14.65
N ASN A 64 -14.26 -0.03 -14.09
CA ASN A 64 -14.95 -0.82 -13.07
C ASN A 64 -14.89 -0.15 -11.69
N ARG A 65 -15.83 0.77 -11.46
CA ARG A 65 -15.93 1.52 -10.19
C ARG A 65 -16.19 0.63 -8.97
N GLN A 66 -16.96 -0.45 -9.10
CA GLN A 66 -17.21 -1.35 -7.96
C GLN A 66 -15.93 -2.06 -7.50
N ARG A 67 -15.09 -2.48 -8.46
CA ARG A 67 -13.77 -3.07 -8.16
C ARG A 67 -12.85 -2.04 -7.51
N ALA A 68 -12.89 -0.78 -7.96
CA ALA A 68 -12.20 0.32 -7.29
C ALA A 68 -12.69 0.49 -5.84
N GLU A 69 -14.00 0.63 -5.60
CA GLU A 69 -14.55 0.79 -4.24
C GLU A 69 -14.18 -0.38 -3.32
N SER A 70 -14.12 -1.59 -3.86
CA SER A 70 -13.66 -2.78 -3.13
C SER A 70 -12.18 -2.71 -2.77
N TRP A 71 -11.33 -2.19 -3.67
CA TRP A 71 -9.92 -1.91 -3.40
C TRP A 71 -9.75 -0.94 -2.22
N PHE A 72 -10.48 0.19 -2.27
CA PHE A 72 -10.48 1.18 -1.20
C PHE A 72 -10.92 0.56 0.13
N SER A 73 -12.04 -0.15 0.17
CA SER A 73 -12.56 -0.79 1.40
C SER A 73 -11.56 -1.74 2.07
N ARG A 74 -10.75 -2.43 1.24
CA ARG A 74 -9.77 -3.41 1.70
C ARG A 74 -8.49 -2.74 2.21
N TYR A 75 -7.93 -1.80 1.44
CA TYR A 75 -6.57 -1.30 1.66
C TYR A 75 -6.50 0.11 2.24
N ASP A 76 -7.59 0.87 2.29
CA ASP A 76 -7.63 2.20 2.91
C ASP A 76 -7.79 2.12 4.44
N ARG A 77 -6.86 1.41 5.08
CA ARG A 77 -6.83 1.25 6.53
C ARG A 77 -5.47 1.66 7.05
N MET A 78 -5.45 2.55 8.03
CA MET A 78 -4.22 2.82 8.75
C MET A 78 -3.91 1.61 9.65
N PRO A 79 -2.77 0.91 9.48
CA PRO A 79 -2.41 -0.15 10.41
C PRO A 79 -2.29 0.42 11.82
N PRO A 80 -2.63 -0.36 12.87
CA PRO A 80 -2.53 0.10 14.25
C PRO A 80 -1.10 0.59 14.49
N ALA A 81 -0.97 1.87 14.84
CA ALA A 81 0.33 2.51 14.95
C ALA A 81 1.17 1.83 16.04
N PRO A 82 2.36 1.27 15.73
CA PRO A 82 3.42 1.32 16.71
C PRO A 82 3.87 2.78 16.76
N SER A 83 3.78 3.37 17.95
CA SER A 83 4.27 4.71 18.29
C SER A 83 5.49 5.12 17.45
N LYS A 84 5.31 6.13 16.60
CA LYS A 84 6.34 6.78 15.77
C LYS A 84 6.96 5.86 14.71
N ILE A 85 6.61 6.10 13.45
CA ILE A 85 7.42 5.71 12.29
C ILE A 85 8.72 6.53 12.36
N LYS A 86 9.69 6.04 13.13
CA LYS A 86 11.07 6.53 13.12
C LYS A 86 11.77 5.85 11.93
N CYS A 87 12.20 6.69 10.99
CA CYS A 87 13.22 6.33 10.02
C CYS A 87 14.56 6.19 10.74
#